data_AF-A0A7K8Y9A8-F1
#
_entry.id   AF-A0A7K8Y9A8-F1
#
_cell.length_a   1.000
_cell.length_b   1.000
_cell.length_c   1.000
_cell.angle_alpha   90.00
_cell.angle_beta   90.00
_cell.angle_gamma   90.00
#
_symmetry.space_group_name_H-M   'P 1'
#
loop_
_entity.id
_entity.type
_entity.pdbx_description
1 polymer ?
#
loop_
_entity_poly.entity_id
_entity_poly.type
_entity_poly.pdbx_seq_one_letter_code
_entity_poly.pdbx_strand_id
1 'polypeptide(L)'
;MREAEGRRLLAANILCAGSVILSAGLPAAFLEGFSVLGTHLTWLCVCSVCVGTINVVLHLVLNPSQSPKRSSFAYKISRFLKCCIYFFMSCILFHAIIVLYGAPLIESVTETFLFAVLLSTFTTLQCLCILGPNIQAWIRVFSKNG
;
A
#
# COMPACT_ATOMS: atom_id res chain seq x y z
N MET A 1 5.88 3.22 -24.30
CA MET A 1 5.31 2.46 -23.14
C MET A 1 5.96 2.84 -21.82
N ARG A 2 7.31 2.79 -21.70
CA ARG A 2 8.05 3.10 -20.46
C ARG A 2 7.78 4.49 -19.85
N GLU A 3 7.58 5.52 -20.67
CA GLU A 3 7.30 6.88 -20.15
C GLU A 3 5.89 7.08 -19.61
N ALA A 4 4.88 6.44 -20.21
CA ALA A 4 3.51 6.56 -19.75
C ALA A 4 3.31 5.83 -18.41
N GLU A 5 4.00 4.70 -18.24
CA GLU A 5 4.04 3.92 -17.01
C GLU A 5 4.81 4.66 -15.90
N GLY A 6 5.95 5.28 -16.24
CA GLY A 6 6.69 6.16 -15.33
C GLY A 6 5.88 7.39 -14.87
N ARG A 7 5.15 8.05 -15.77
CA ARG A 7 4.25 9.16 -15.43
C ARG A 7 3.09 8.74 -14.53
N ARG A 8 2.54 7.54 -14.76
CA ARG A 8 1.51 6.94 -13.87
C ARG A 8 2.04 6.65 -12.49
N LEU A 9 3.24 6.07 -12.39
CA LEU A 9 3.96 5.85 -11.13
C LEU A 9 4.18 7.17 -10.39
N LEU A 10 4.66 8.19 -11.08
CA LEU A 10 4.87 9.52 -10.50
C LEU A 10 3.55 10.13 -10.00
N ALA A 11 2.48 10.07 -10.80
CA ALA A 11 1.16 10.57 -10.41
C ALA A 11 0.60 9.82 -9.18
N ALA A 12 0.74 8.50 -9.14
CA ALA A 12 0.33 7.70 -7.98
C ALA A 12 1.10 8.10 -6.72
N ASN A 13 2.42 8.26 -6.80
CA ASN A 13 3.25 8.71 -5.67
C ASN A 13 2.86 10.13 -5.20
N ILE A 14 2.62 11.07 -6.12
CA ILE A 14 2.17 12.43 -5.79
C ILE A 14 0.80 12.42 -5.12
N LEU A 15 -0.15 11.61 -5.62
CA LEU A 15 -1.46 11.46 -5.00
C LEU A 15 -1.38 10.83 -3.60
N CYS A 16 -0.54 9.81 -3.43
CA CYS A 16 -0.27 9.21 -2.13
C CYS A 16 0.35 10.24 -1.16
N ALA A 17 1.36 11.01 -1.58
CA ALA A 17 1.96 12.06 -0.77
C ALA A 17 0.94 13.15 -0.38
N GLY A 18 0.12 13.62 -1.33
CA GLY A 18 -0.97 14.55 -1.06
C GLY A 18 -1.99 13.99 -0.07
N SER A 19 -2.27 12.69 -0.12
CA SER A 19 -3.21 12.04 0.81
C SER A 19 -2.70 11.95 2.24
N VAL A 20 -1.37 11.87 2.45
CA VAL A 20 -0.76 11.91 3.79
C VAL A 20 -0.89 13.29 4.42
N ILE A 21 -0.70 14.34 3.61
CA ILE A 21 -0.90 15.72 4.07
C ILE A 21 -2.38 15.92 4.41
N LEU A 22 -3.27 15.41 3.56
CA LEU A 22 -4.70 15.49 3.76
C LEU A 22 -5.16 14.71 4.99
N SER A 23 -4.61 13.53 5.25
CA SER A 23 -4.91 12.71 6.43
C SER A 23 -4.38 13.30 7.74
N ALA A 24 -3.51 14.30 7.70
CA ALA A 24 -3.15 15.08 8.89
C ALA A 24 -4.19 16.18 9.19
N GLY A 25 -4.80 16.78 8.15
CA GLY A 25 -5.75 17.90 8.28
C GLY A 25 -7.22 17.49 8.40
N LEU A 26 -7.66 16.52 7.60
CA LEU A 26 -9.08 16.10 7.58
C LEU A 26 -9.53 15.51 8.92
N PRO A 27 -8.83 14.54 9.52
CA PRO A 27 -9.23 13.97 10.79
C PRO A 27 -9.28 15.00 11.92
N ALA A 28 -8.41 16.02 11.87
CA ALA A 28 -8.45 17.13 12.83
C ALA A 28 -9.73 17.96 12.76
N ALA A 29 -10.42 17.98 11.62
CA ALA A 29 -11.68 18.69 11.43
C ALA A 29 -12.92 17.85 11.83
N PHE A 30 -12.81 16.52 11.86
CA PHE A 30 -13.94 15.61 12.12
C PHE A 30 -13.86 14.85 13.45
N LEU A 31 -12.66 14.69 14.02
CA LEU A 31 -12.42 14.00 15.29
C LEU A 31 -11.98 15.01 16.33
N GLU A 32 -12.85 15.25 17.33
CA GLU A 32 -12.51 16.08 18.48
C GLU A 32 -11.28 15.51 19.21
N GLY A 33 -10.28 16.36 19.48
CA GLY A 33 -9.05 15.97 20.19
C GLY A 33 -7.98 15.28 19.34
N PHE A 34 -8.16 15.17 18.01
CA PHE A 34 -7.14 14.63 17.14
C PHE A 34 -5.89 15.52 17.10
N SER A 35 -4.74 14.92 17.35
CA SER A 35 -3.43 15.54 17.19
C SER A 35 -2.49 14.54 16.55
N VAL A 36 -1.70 14.96 15.55
CA VAL A 36 -0.77 14.06 14.85
C VAL A 36 0.20 13.38 15.83
N LEU A 37 0.64 14.11 16.86
CA LEU A 37 1.57 13.59 17.87
C LEU A 37 0.83 12.87 19.01
N GLY A 38 -0.29 13.43 19.47
CA GLY A 38 -1.07 12.89 20.60
C GLY A 38 -1.88 11.63 20.26
N THR A 39 -2.29 11.48 19.00
CA THR A 39 -3.08 10.35 18.48
C THR A 39 -2.42 9.73 17.25
N HIS A 40 -1.10 9.55 17.33
CA HIS A 40 -0.27 9.10 16.21
C HIS A 40 -0.70 7.72 15.66
N LEU A 41 -1.22 6.80 16.50
CA LEU A 41 -1.74 5.51 16.04
C LEU A 41 -2.99 5.66 15.15
N THR A 42 -3.91 6.53 15.56
CA THR A 42 -5.09 6.88 14.77
C THR A 42 -4.67 7.50 13.45
N TRP A 43 -3.68 8.41 13.48
CA TRP A 43 -3.14 9.01 12.26
C TRP A 43 -2.48 7.98 11.33
N LEU A 44 -1.65 7.06 11.84
CA LEU A 44 -1.04 5.98 11.05
C LEU A 44 -2.10 5.09 10.38
N CYS A 45 -3.17 4.75 11.11
CA CYS A 45 -4.30 3.99 10.58
C CYS A 45 -5.02 4.74 9.46
N VAL A 46 -5.37 6.02 9.69
CA VAL A 46 -6.03 6.86 8.68
C VAL A 46 -5.14 7.02 7.44
N CYS A 47 -3.84 7.27 7.61
CA CYS A 47 -2.87 7.34 6.53
C CYS A 47 -2.86 6.05 5.69
N SER A 48 -2.77 4.88 6.34
CA SER A 48 -2.77 3.60 5.62
C SER A 48 -4.08 3.38 4.85
N VAL A 49 -5.23 3.68 5.45
CA VAL A 49 -6.54 3.54 4.78
C VAL A 49 -6.66 4.49 3.58
N CYS A 50 -6.26 5.76 3.72
CA CYS A 50 -6.31 6.74 2.64
C CYS A 50 -5.43 6.33 1.46
N VAL A 51 -4.16 6.02 1.73
CA VAL A 51 -3.19 5.62 0.70
C VAL A 51 -3.61 4.28 0.07
N GLY A 52 -4.12 3.35 0.88
CA GLY A 52 -4.64 2.07 0.42
C GLY A 52 -5.81 2.24 -0.55
N THR A 53 -6.76 3.10 -0.20
CA THR A 53 -7.93 3.39 -1.03
C THR A 53 -7.52 4.04 -2.34
N ILE A 54 -6.61 5.02 -2.32
CA ILE A 54 -6.10 5.66 -3.54
C ILE A 54 -5.42 4.64 -4.46
N ASN A 55 -4.58 3.75 -3.92
CA ASN A 55 -3.92 2.71 -4.71
C ASN A 55 -4.92 1.72 -5.34
N VAL A 56 -5.96 1.33 -4.60
CA VAL A 56 -7.03 0.45 -5.11
C VAL A 56 -7.85 1.17 -6.18
N VAL A 57 -8.26 2.42 -5.95
CA VAL A 57 -9.04 3.22 -6.92
C VAL A 57 -8.22 3.48 -8.18
N LEU A 58 -6.95 3.88 -8.06
CA LEU A 58 -6.05 4.04 -9.19
C LEU A 58 -5.92 2.72 -9.96
N HIS A 59 -5.76 1.58 -9.28
CA HIS A 59 -5.71 0.29 -9.96
C HIS A 59 -7.01 0.00 -10.74
N LEU A 60 -8.18 0.27 -10.16
CA LEU A 60 -9.47 0.05 -10.82
C LEU A 60 -9.68 0.98 -12.02
N VAL A 61 -9.34 2.27 -11.88
CA VAL A 61 -9.52 3.29 -12.93
C VAL A 61 -8.48 3.16 -14.05
N LEU A 62 -7.25 2.75 -13.72
CA LEU A 62 -6.14 2.64 -14.68
C LEU A 62 -6.04 1.27 -15.36
N ASN A 63 -6.65 0.22 -14.79
CA ASN A 63 -6.82 -1.11 -15.41
C ASN A 63 -8.31 -1.46 -15.66
N PRO A 64 -9.08 -0.65 -16.42
CA PRO A 64 -10.43 -1.04 -16.85
C PRO A 64 -10.40 -2.16 -17.90
N SER A 65 -9.22 -2.45 -18.47
CA SER A 65 -9.03 -3.39 -19.57
C SER A 65 -8.55 -4.77 -19.11
N GLN A 66 -9.42 -5.54 -18.47
CA GLN A 66 -9.43 -6.98 -18.77
C GLN A 66 -10.61 -7.23 -19.68
N SER A 67 -10.33 -7.75 -20.88
CA SER A 67 -11.37 -8.05 -21.85
C SER A 67 -12.50 -8.86 -21.20
N PRO A 68 -13.77 -8.60 -21.52
CA PRO A 68 -14.92 -9.30 -20.92
C PRO A 68 -14.97 -10.80 -21.26
N LYS A 69 -13.99 -11.31 -22.02
CA LYS A 69 -13.87 -12.72 -22.36
C LYS A 69 -13.34 -13.51 -21.15
N ARG A 70 -14.28 -13.95 -20.31
CA ARG A 70 -14.17 -15.12 -19.40
C ARG A 70 -13.26 -15.01 -18.16
N SER A 71 -13.05 -13.85 -17.55
CA SER A 71 -12.54 -13.84 -16.16
C SER A 71 -13.67 -14.22 -15.20
N SER A 72 -13.76 -15.52 -14.87
CA SER A 72 -14.64 -16.00 -13.80
C SER A 72 -14.41 -15.16 -12.54
N PHE A 73 -15.48 -14.81 -11.84
CA PHE A 73 -15.42 -14.12 -10.55
C PHE A 73 -14.42 -14.79 -9.58
N ALA A 74 -14.32 -16.12 -9.66
CA ALA A 74 -13.33 -16.90 -8.93
C ALA A 74 -11.87 -16.49 -9.23
N TYR A 75 -11.51 -16.22 -10.49
CA TYR A 75 -10.17 -15.76 -10.86
C TYR A 75 -9.85 -14.38 -10.27
N LYS A 76 -10.82 -13.46 -10.27
CA LYS A 76 -10.67 -12.13 -9.66
C LYS A 76 -10.46 -12.23 -8.14
N ILE A 77 -11.26 -13.07 -7.47
CA ILE A 77 -11.11 -13.34 -6.03
C ILE A 77 -9.75 -13.97 -5.75
N SER A 78 -9.35 -15.01 -6.49
CA SER A 78 -8.04 -15.66 -6.27
C SER A 78 -6.89 -14.68 -6.47
N ARG A 79 -6.99 -13.76 -7.43
CA ARG A 79 -6.00 -12.70 -7.64
C ARG A 79 -5.98 -11.72 -6.47
N PHE A 80 -7.15 -11.28 -6.00
CA PHE A 80 -7.27 -10.38 -4.85
C PHE A 80 -6.73 -11.02 -3.56
N LEU A 81 -7.07 -12.28 -3.29
CA LEU A 81 -6.55 -13.03 -2.14
C LEU A 81 -5.03 -13.16 -2.19
N LYS A 82 -4.44 -13.44 -3.36
CA LYS A 82 -2.98 -13.43 -3.52
C LYS A 82 -2.37 -12.07 -3.20
N CYS A 83 -2.98 -10.97 -3.65
CA CYS A 83 -2.54 -9.64 -3.27
C CYS A 83 -2.63 -9.40 -1.76
N CYS A 84 -3.72 -9.83 -1.12
CA CYS A 84 -3.88 -9.71 0.33
C CYS A 84 -2.83 -10.50 1.10
N ILE A 85 -2.53 -11.73 0.67
CA ILE A 85 -1.49 -12.56 1.27
C ILE A 85 -0.13 -11.89 1.13
N TYR A 86 0.24 -11.39 -0.05
CA TYR A 86 1.52 -10.69 -0.24
C TYR A 86 1.61 -9.41 0.57
N PHE A 87 0.53 -8.65 0.65
CA PHE A 87 0.48 -7.46 1.51
C PHE A 87 0.68 -7.85 2.99
N PHE A 88 -0.05 -8.84 3.48
CA PHE A 88 0.09 -9.32 4.86
C PHE A 88 1.52 -9.82 5.16
N MET A 89 2.10 -10.64 4.27
CA MET A 89 3.48 -11.11 4.40
C MET A 89 4.48 -9.96 4.45
N SER A 90 4.26 -8.90 3.66
CA SER A 90 5.10 -7.70 3.72
C SER A 90 4.98 -6.96 5.06
N CYS A 91 3.78 -6.86 5.64
CA CYS A 91 3.59 -6.22 6.94
C CYS A 91 4.36 -6.97 8.03
N ILE A 92 4.29 -8.31 8.02
CA ILE A 92 5.06 -9.15 8.96
C ILE A 92 6.56 -8.96 8.77
N LEU A 93 7.03 -8.94 7.51
CA LEU A 93 8.44 -8.74 7.20
C LEU A 93 8.94 -7.36 7.65
N PHE A 94 8.22 -6.29 7.36
CA PHE A 94 8.60 -4.95 7.83
C PHE A 94 8.54 -4.84 9.35
N HIS A 95 7.53 -5.42 9.99
CA HIS A 95 7.45 -5.45 11.44
C HIS A 95 8.66 -6.16 12.05
N ALA A 96 9.04 -7.32 11.52
CA ALA A 96 10.25 -8.03 11.94
C ALA A 96 11.52 -7.20 11.73
N ILE A 97 11.64 -6.50 10.60
CA ILE A 97 12.78 -5.58 10.35
C ILE A 97 12.80 -4.47 11.40
N ILE A 98 11.70 -3.76 11.62
CA ILE A 98 11.60 -2.66 12.59
C ILE A 98 12.03 -3.12 13.99
N VAL A 99 11.58 -4.31 14.39
CA VAL A 99 11.96 -4.96 15.65
C VAL A 99 13.46 -5.28 15.69
N LEU A 100 14.02 -5.88 14.64
CA LEU A 100 15.44 -6.21 14.56
C LEU A 100 16.33 -4.96 14.59
N TYR A 101 15.84 -3.83 14.09
CA TYR A 101 16.51 -2.53 14.16
C TYR A 101 16.42 -1.85 15.54
N GLY A 102 15.79 -2.51 16.52
CA GLY A 102 15.84 -2.11 17.93
C GLY A 102 14.54 -1.57 18.51
N ALA A 103 13.42 -1.68 17.80
CA ALA A 103 12.13 -1.24 18.35
C ALA A 103 11.62 -2.22 19.44
N PRO A 104 11.08 -1.72 20.56
CA PRO A 104 10.67 -2.55 21.69
C PRO A 104 9.42 -3.39 21.39
N LEU A 105 9.60 -4.72 21.41
CA LEU A 105 8.57 -5.74 21.10
C LEU A 105 7.41 -5.87 22.09
N ILE A 106 7.46 -5.25 23.27
CA ILE A 106 6.47 -5.50 24.33
C ILE A 106 5.66 -4.23 24.61
N GLU A 107 6.32 -3.07 24.59
CA GLU A 107 5.67 -1.78 24.85
C GLU A 107 5.05 -1.15 23.60
N SER A 108 5.57 -1.47 22.39
CA SER A 108 5.22 -0.76 21.16
C SER A 108 4.77 -1.66 19.99
N VAL A 109 4.26 -2.86 20.27
CA VAL A 109 3.81 -3.81 19.22
C VAL A 109 2.83 -3.16 18.25
N THR A 110 1.81 -2.50 18.78
CA THR A 110 0.77 -1.85 17.97
C THR A 110 1.36 -0.73 17.10
N GLU A 111 2.28 0.07 17.65
CA GLU A 111 2.88 1.19 16.94
C GLU A 111 3.78 0.71 15.81
N THR A 112 4.67 -0.24 16.12
CA THR A 112 5.58 -0.85 15.15
C THR A 112 4.84 -1.65 14.09
N PHE A 113 3.72 -2.29 14.43
CA PHE A 113 2.86 -2.98 13.47
C PHE A 113 2.10 -2.00 12.56
N LEU A 114 1.49 -0.94 13.11
CA LEU A 114 0.83 0.09 12.30
C LEU A 114 1.81 0.82 11.39
N PHE A 115 3.03 1.05 11.87
CA PHE A 115 4.11 1.58 11.04
C PHE A 115 4.51 0.61 9.92
N ALA A 116 4.62 -0.69 10.21
CA ALA A 116 4.87 -1.71 9.19
C ALA A 116 3.75 -1.77 8.14
N VAL A 117 2.48 -1.69 8.57
CA VAL A 117 1.31 -1.61 7.68
C VAL A 117 1.39 -0.38 6.79
N LEU A 118 1.80 0.77 7.33
CA LEU A 118 2.01 1.99 6.56
C LEU A 118 3.11 1.80 5.50
N LEU A 119 4.29 1.27 5.88
CA LEU A 119 5.38 0.97 4.93
C LEU A 119 4.93 0.01 3.83
N SER A 120 4.22 -1.06 4.19
CA SER A 120 3.63 -2.01 3.23
C SER A 120 2.65 -1.34 2.27
N THR A 121 1.89 -0.36 2.75
CA THR A 121 0.92 0.40 1.93
C THR A 121 1.65 1.26 0.89
N PHE A 122 2.78 1.88 1.24
CA PHE A 122 3.57 2.67 0.30
C PHE A 122 4.41 1.83 -0.67
N THR A 123 4.90 0.67 -0.23
CA THR A 123 5.83 -0.14 -1.02
C THR A 123 5.10 -1.27 -1.74
N THR A 124 4.61 -2.24 -0.97
CA THR A 124 4.11 -3.51 -1.48
C THR A 124 2.76 -3.36 -2.18
N LEU A 125 1.84 -2.57 -1.61
CA LEU A 125 0.52 -2.36 -2.23
C LEU A 125 0.65 -1.63 -3.57
N GLN A 126 1.52 -0.62 -3.66
CA GLN A 126 1.78 0.09 -4.92
C GLN A 126 2.36 -0.84 -5.99
N CYS A 127 3.34 -1.69 -5.62
CA CYS A 127 3.87 -2.72 -6.51
C CYS A 127 2.80 -3.73 -6.96
N LEU A 128 1.94 -4.19 -6.05
CA LEU A 128 0.83 -5.09 -6.36
C LEU A 128 -0.21 -4.45 -7.30
N CYS A 129 -0.48 -3.16 -7.15
CA CYS A 129 -1.36 -2.42 -8.04
C CYS A 129 -0.77 -2.25 -9.44
N ILE A 130 0.56 -2.14 -9.59
CA ILE A 130 1.19 -1.89 -10.90
C ILE A 130 1.52 -3.20 -11.61
N LEU A 131 2.27 -4.09 -10.95
CA LEU A 131 2.76 -5.34 -11.54
C LEU A 131 1.78 -6.52 -11.33
N GLY A 132 0.82 -6.40 -10.41
CA GLY A 132 -0.02 -7.50 -10.00
C GLY A 132 0.73 -8.52 -9.11
N PRO A 133 0.07 -9.63 -8.73
CA PRO A 133 0.65 -10.68 -7.89
C PRO A 133 1.61 -11.63 -8.64
N ASN A 134 2.17 -11.22 -9.78
CA ASN A 134 3.07 -12.04 -10.59
C ASN A 134 4.54 -11.81 -10.20
N ILE A 135 5.08 -12.67 -9.34
CA ILE A 135 6.46 -12.61 -8.86
C ILE A 135 7.48 -12.63 -10.02
N GLN A 136 7.21 -13.36 -11.10
CA GLN A 136 8.13 -13.38 -12.25
C GLN A 136 8.22 -12.01 -12.92
N ALA A 137 7.13 -11.24 -12.98
CA ALA A 137 7.17 -9.87 -13.46
C ALA A 137 8.00 -8.97 -12.54
N TRP A 138 8.00 -9.22 -11.23
CA TRP A 138 8.78 -8.47 -10.24
C TRP A 138 10.26 -8.77 -10.41
N ILE A 139 10.64 -10.04 -10.48
CA ILE A 139 12.03 -10.47 -10.70
C ILE A 139 12.55 -9.93 -12.03
N ARG A 140 11.73 -9.88 -13.08
CA ARG A 140 12.11 -9.32 -14.38
C ARG A 140 12.51 -7.84 -14.29
N VAL A 141 11.93 -7.05 -13.39
CA VAL A 141 12.35 -5.64 -13.20
C VAL A 141 13.78 -5.56 -12.65
N PHE A 142 14.21 -6.55 -11.87
CA PHE A 142 15.54 -6.62 -11.27
C PHE A 142 16.56 -7.41 -12.12
N SER A 143 16.10 -8.28 -13.03
CA SER A 143 16.96 -8.98 -13.96
C SER A 143 17.35 -8.07 -15.12
N LYS A 144 18.66 -7.87 -15.32
CA LYS A 144 19.21 -7.04 -16.40
C LYS A 144 18.85 -7.56 -17.81
N ASN A 145 18.44 -8.82 -17.93
CA ASN A 145 17.97 -9.47 -19.15
C ASN A 145 16.57 -10.06 -18.88
N GLY A 146 15.55 -9.59 -19.60
CA GLY A 146 14.13 -9.90 -19.33
C GLY A 146 13.70 -11.34 -19.57
#